data_AF-A0A3D2F105-F1
#
_entry.id   AF-A0A3D2F105-F1
#
_cell.length_a   1.000
_cell.length_b   1.000
_cell.length_c   1.000
_cell.angle_alpha   90.00
_cell.angle_beta   90.00
_cell.angle_gamma   90.00
#
_symmetry.space_group_name_H-M   'P 1'
#
loop_
_entity.id
_entity.type
_entity.pdbx_description
1 polymer ?
#
loop_
_entity_poly.entity_id
_entity_poly.type
_entity_poly.pdbx_seq_one_letter_code
_entity_poly.pdbx_strand_id
1 'polypeptide(L)'
;MFMKVLERNRRCRRTRGFRGDFVLENLTFSVQNYRHQIVTNFFCFFCFLCFLCFLINGYSCTLFPIMPAETLDQLVSLCKRRGFIFPGSEIYGGLANTWDYGPLGAELKNNVKREWWRTFVHKRPDIVGMDSAILMNPKTWEASGHLESFTDPLVDCKECKERFRGDHLLEKKLGTEAVVVLDLNQIQPMLMAEKVACPTCGKCNWTEAKQFNMMFKTFQGTTDDSSTEVYLRPETAQ
;
A
#
# COMPACT_ATOMS: atom_id res chain seq x y z
N MET A 1 25.04 -4.71 53.98
CA MET A 1 26.11 -3.71 54.14
C MET A 1 26.07 -2.80 52.91
N PHE A 2 25.13 -1.84 52.85
CA PHE A 2 25.35 -0.40 53.13
C PHE A 2 26.65 0.11 52.47
N MET A 3 26.61 0.97 51.44
CA MET A 3 26.33 2.41 51.58
C MET A 3 26.02 3.07 50.21
N LYS A 4 24.95 3.90 50.21
CA LYS A 4 24.73 5.12 49.39
C LYS A 4 25.76 6.21 49.75
N VAL A 5 25.71 7.36 49.05
CA VAL A 5 26.23 8.74 49.36
C VAL A 5 27.17 9.19 48.19
N LEU A 6 26.97 10.25 47.40
CA LEU A 6 26.31 11.56 47.61
C LEU A 6 25.84 12.21 46.29
N GLU A 7 24.68 12.87 46.35
CA GLU A 7 24.25 13.96 45.48
C GLU A 7 25.10 15.24 45.69
N ARG A 8 25.20 16.13 44.69
CA ARG A 8 24.54 17.47 44.65
C ARG A 8 25.25 18.52 43.76
N ASN A 9 24.42 19.05 42.85
CA ASN A 9 24.17 20.47 42.55
C ASN A 9 25.22 21.41 41.90
N ARG A 10 24.76 21.93 40.75
CA ARG A 10 24.72 23.35 40.31
C ARG A 10 26.05 24.06 40.01
N ARG A 11 26.21 24.47 38.74
CA ARG A 11 26.05 25.89 38.33
C ARG A 11 26.20 26.10 36.83
N CYS A 12 25.19 26.77 36.27
CA CYS A 12 25.25 27.52 35.03
C CYS A 12 26.22 28.72 35.20
N ARG A 13 27.16 28.92 34.26
CA ARG A 13 27.77 30.23 34.00
C ARG A 13 28.08 30.39 32.51
N ARG A 14 27.34 31.30 31.87
CA ARG A 14 27.74 32.03 30.67
C ARG A 14 28.96 32.90 31.02
N THR A 15 30.01 32.87 30.20
CA THR A 15 30.86 34.05 29.94
C THR A 15 31.56 33.94 28.58
N ARG A 16 31.56 35.10 27.92
CA ARG A 16 32.07 35.48 26.60
C ARG A 16 33.53 35.11 26.32
N GLY A 17 33.77 34.64 25.08
CA GLY A 17 34.75 35.11 24.08
C GLY A 17 36.21 35.36 24.47
N PHE A 18 37.14 34.74 23.73
CA PHE A 18 38.36 35.39 23.25
C PHE A 18 38.94 34.62 22.04
N ARG A 19 39.54 35.40 21.14
CA ARG A 19 40.35 35.10 19.93
C ARG A 19 41.28 33.89 20.17
N GLY A 20 41.49 32.94 19.28
CA GLY A 20 41.86 33.04 17.86
C GLY A 20 43.29 32.51 17.77
N ASP A 21 43.52 31.42 17.03
CA ASP A 21 44.82 31.09 16.43
C ASP A 21 44.63 30.02 15.35
N PHE A 22 45.08 30.40 14.15
CA PHE A 22 45.18 29.59 12.95
C PHE A 22 46.46 28.75 13.08
N VAL A 23 46.35 27.42 13.06
CA VAL A 23 47.47 26.54 12.69
C VAL A 23 46.93 25.56 11.65
N LEU A 24 47.34 25.80 10.41
CA LEU A 24 47.18 24.91 9.27
C LEU A 24 48.37 23.94 9.29
N GLU A 25 48.15 22.68 9.66
CA GLU A 25 49.10 21.61 9.31
C GLU A 25 48.37 20.26 9.20
N ASN A 26 48.57 19.63 8.04
CA ASN A 26 48.36 18.22 7.69
C ASN A 26 46.93 17.73 7.35
N LEU A 27 46.60 17.95 6.07
CA LEU A 27 45.63 17.20 5.27
C LEU A 27 45.94 15.69 5.29
N THR A 28 45.16 14.92 6.04
CA THR A 28 44.84 13.53 5.68
C THR A 28 43.38 13.49 5.21
N PHE A 29 43.20 13.24 3.93
CA PHE A 29 41.91 13.28 3.23
C PHE A 29 41.12 12.00 3.54
N SER A 30 40.20 12.05 4.50
CA SER A 30 39.20 11.01 4.72
C SER A 30 37.84 11.50 4.24
N VAL A 31 37.33 10.85 3.18
CA VAL A 31 36.06 11.13 2.50
C VAL A 31 34.89 10.61 3.35
N GLN A 32 34.60 11.29 4.47
CA GLN A 32 33.42 10.99 5.29
C GLN A 32 32.52 12.20 5.64
N ASN A 33 32.86 13.44 5.22
CA ASN A 33 32.16 14.63 5.72
C ASN A 33 31.42 15.52 4.70
N TYR A 34 31.10 15.02 3.50
CA TYR A 34 30.40 15.85 2.49
C TYR A 34 28.85 15.79 2.53
N ARG A 35 28.23 15.05 3.44
CA ARG A 35 26.74 14.95 3.52
C ARG A 35 26.07 15.93 4.48
N HIS A 36 26.80 16.59 5.37
CA HIS A 36 26.20 17.47 6.40
C HIS A 36 26.24 18.97 6.08
N GLN A 37 26.98 19.41 5.06
CA GLN A 37 27.23 20.83 4.78
C GLN A 37 26.22 21.48 3.81
N ILE A 38 25.48 20.69 3.02
CA ILE A 38 24.42 21.20 2.14
C ILE A 38 23.12 21.43 2.92
N VAL A 39 22.82 20.57 3.90
CA VAL A 39 21.58 20.66 4.69
C VAL A 39 21.63 21.80 5.71
N THR A 40 22.82 22.12 6.25
CA THR A 40 23.00 23.24 7.18
C THR A 40 22.95 24.61 6.50
N ASN A 41 23.47 24.74 5.26
CA ASN A 41 23.40 26.00 4.52
C ASN A 41 21.99 26.32 3.97
N PHE A 42 21.21 25.31 3.58
CA PHE A 42 19.82 25.53 3.15
C PHE A 42 18.90 25.94 4.31
N PHE A 43 19.10 25.36 5.50
CA PHE A 43 18.34 25.72 6.70
C PHE A 43 18.66 27.14 7.18
N CYS A 44 19.92 27.56 7.05
CA CYS A 44 20.35 28.90 7.46
C CYS A 44 19.84 29.99 6.50
N PHE A 45 19.83 29.73 5.18
CA PHE A 45 19.34 30.70 4.19
C PHE A 45 17.82 30.89 4.26
N PHE A 46 17.06 29.83 4.53
CA PHE A 46 15.61 29.91 4.73
C PHE A 46 15.23 30.64 6.03
N CYS A 47 16.00 30.43 7.11
CA CYS A 47 15.82 31.19 8.35
C CYS A 47 16.12 32.68 8.16
N PHE A 48 17.18 33.03 7.41
CA PHE A 48 17.54 34.43 7.17
C PHE A 48 16.48 35.16 6.31
N LEU A 49 15.90 34.49 5.31
CA LEU A 49 14.80 35.04 4.53
C LEU A 49 13.50 35.20 5.35
N CYS A 50 13.11 34.24 6.19
CA CYS A 50 11.95 34.42 7.10
C CYS A 50 12.21 35.55 8.12
N PHE A 51 13.45 35.73 8.60
CA PHE A 51 13.77 36.82 9.55
C PHE A 51 13.68 38.20 8.89
N LEU A 52 14.14 38.32 7.64
CA LEU A 52 13.99 39.55 6.85
C LEU A 52 12.52 39.82 6.50
N CYS A 53 11.74 38.78 6.19
CA CYS A 53 10.32 38.90 5.88
C CYS A 53 9.48 39.29 7.11
N PHE A 54 9.85 38.80 8.30
CA PHE A 54 9.22 39.15 9.58
C PHE A 54 9.47 40.61 9.94
N LEU A 55 10.68 41.13 9.67
CA LEU A 55 11.03 42.53 9.93
C LEU A 55 10.39 43.52 8.95
N ILE A 56 10.13 43.12 7.70
CA ILE A 56 9.61 44.02 6.67
C ILE A 56 8.09 44.07 6.64
N ASN A 57 7.39 42.95 6.91
CA ASN A 57 5.95 42.87 6.62
C ASN A 57 5.05 42.44 7.79
N GLY A 58 5.56 42.15 8.99
CA GLY A 58 4.72 41.87 10.17
C GLY A 58 3.78 40.65 10.06
N TYR A 59 3.83 39.90 8.95
CA TYR A 59 3.07 38.67 8.78
C TYR A 59 3.87 37.51 9.36
N SER A 60 3.25 36.83 10.32
CA SER A 60 3.69 35.53 10.82
C SER A 60 4.08 34.62 9.65
N CYS A 61 5.34 34.13 9.61
CA CYS A 61 5.73 32.98 8.79
C CYS A 61 4.90 31.78 9.32
N THR A 62 3.64 31.67 8.92
CA THR A 62 2.89 30.44 9.06
C THR A 62 3.60 29.43 8.17
N LEU A 63 4.33 28.53 8.81
CA LEU A 63 4.67 27.21 8.28
C LEU A 63 3.54 26.80 7.32
N PHE A 64 3.86 26.54 6.06
CA PHE A 64 2.89 26.01 5.09
C PHE A 64 2.08 24.92 5.80
N PRO A 65 0.77 25.10 6.03
CA PRO A 65 -0.03 24.06 6.64
C PRO A 65 0.02 22.88 5.68
N ILE A 66 0.54 21.74 6.17
CA ILE A 66 0.43 20.47 5.46
C ILE A 66 -1.06 20.12 5.53
N MET A 67 -1.83 20.59 4.55
CA MET A 67 -3.22 20.20 4.46
C MET A 67 -3.27 18.72 4.05
N PRO A 68 -3.90 17.85 4.85
CA PRO A 68 -4.12 16.47 4.45
C PRO A 68 -5.00 16.44 3.20
N ALA A 69 -4.89 15.38 2.41
CA ALA A 69 -5.83 15.15 1.33
C ALA A 69 -7.23 14.95 1.91
N GLU A 70 -8.22 15.68 1.39
CA GLU A 70 -9.62 15.62 1.80
C GLU A 70 -10.39 14.58 0.99
N THR A 71 -9.91 14.23 -0.22
CA THR A 71 -10.56 13.24 -1.10
C THR A 71 -9.57 12.22 -1.67
N LEU A 72 -10.09 11.06 -2.06
CA LEU A 72 -9.30 10.01 -2.73
C LEU A 72 -8.71 10.51 -4.06
N ASP A 73 -9.46 11.31 -4.82
CA ASP A 73 -9.03 11.84 -6.11
C ASP A 73 -7.81 12.77 -5.98
N GLN A 74 -7.73 13.54 -4.90
CA GLN A 74 -6.55 14.35 -4.60
C GLN A 74 -5.30 13.48 -4.37
N LEU A 75 -5.46 12.36 -3.67
CA LEU A 75 -4.38 11.41 -3.42
C LEU A 75 -3.95 10.69 -4.71
N VAL A 76 -4.90 10.23 -5.52
CA VAL A 76 -4.64 9.61 -6.83
C VAL A 76 -3.90 10.58 -7.75
N SER A 77 -4.36 11.84 -7.81
CA SER A 77 -3.72 12.90 -8.59
C SER A 77 -2.28 13.18 -8.12
N LEU A 78 -2.05 13.22 -6.81
CA LEU A 78 -0.71 13.40 -6.23
C LEU A 78 0.20 12.22 -6.58
N CYS A 79 -0.29 10.99 -6.41
CA CYS A 79 0.47 9.77 -6.69
C CYS A 79 0.95 9.73 -8.15
N LYS A 80 0.05 10.06 -9.09
CA LYS A 80 0.40 10.12 -10.51
C LYS A 80 1.38 11.25 -10.81
N ARG A 81 1.12 12.47 -10.31
CA ARG A 81 1.95 13.65 -10.60
C ARG A 81 3.36 13.57 -10.00
N ARG A 82 3.52 12.90 -8.86
CA ARG A 82 4.81 12.80 -8.13
C ARG A 82 5.55 11.49 -8.37
N GLY A 83 5.02 10.57 -9.17
CA GLY A 83 5.69 9.31 -9.50
C GLY A 83 5.69 8.29 -8.36
N PHE A 84 4.55 8.16 -7.67
CA PHE A 84 4.32 7.07 -6.72
C PHE A 84 3.68 5.86 -7.40
N ILE A 85 2.50 6.02 -7.99
CA ILE A 85 1.71 4.91 -8.55
C ILE A 85 1.11 5.36 -9.88
N PHE A 86 1.17 4.48 -10.88
CA PHE A 86 0.58 4.63 -12.20
C PHE A 86 -0.36 3.46 -12.51
N PRO A 87 -1.42 3.66 -13.31
CA PRO A 87 -2.20 2.54 -13.84
C PRO A 87 -1.32 1.61 -14.67
N GLY A 88 -1.49 0.29 -14.50
CA GLY A 88 -0.74 -0.70 -15.27
C GLY A 88 -1.03 -0.56 -16.76
N SER A 89 0.00 -0.66 -17.60
CA SER A 89 -0.14 -0.56 -19.07
C SER A 89 -0.84 0.72 -19.56
N GLU A 90 -0.62 1.86 -18.89
CA GLU A 90 -1.33 3.14 -19.14
C GLU A 90 -1.34 3.54 -20.63
N ILE A 91 -0.20 3.43 -21.33
CA ILE A 91 -0.08 3.82 -22.75
C ILE A 91 -0.87 2.91 -23.72
N TYR A 92 -1.32 1.74 -23.25
CA TYR A 92 -2.09 0.76 -24.03
C TYR A 92 -3.56 0.72 -23.62
N GLY A 93 -4.07 1.76 -22.97
CA GLY A 93 -5.47 1.84 -22.52
C GLY A 93 -5.71 1.33 -21.10
N GLY A 94 -4.64 0.94 -20.39
CA GLY A 94 -4.70 0.48 -19.01
C GLY A 94 -5.12 -0.98 -18.87
N LEU A 95 -4.66 -1.63 -17.81
CA LEU A 95 -5.11 -2.94 -17.39
C LEU A 95 -5.77 -2.82 -16.02
N ALA A 96 -7.07 -3.11 -15.96
CA ALA A 96 -7.85 -3.04 -14.73
C ALA A 96 -7.21 -3.86 -13.61
N ASN A 97 -7.25 -3.34 -12.39
CA ASN A 97 -6.69 -3.96 -11.18
C ASN A 97 -5.17 -4.22 -11.20
N THR A 98 -4.43 -3.52 -12.07
CA THR A 98 -2.96 -3.54 -12.07
C THR A 98 -2.39 -2.14 -11.97
N TRP A 99 -1.27 -2.01 -11.25
CA TRP A 99 -0.61 -0.72 -11.01
C TRP A 99 0.91 -0.86 -10.98
N ASP A 100 1.59 0.13 -11.53
CA ASP A 100 3.04 0.25 -11.57
C ASP A 100 3.53 1.24 -10.51
N TYR A 101 4.56 0.87 -9.76
CA TYR A 101 5.17 1.74 -8.76
C TYR A 101 6.28 2.58 -9.41
N GLY A 102 6.10 3.90 -9.42
CA GLY A 102 7.11 4.85 -9.88
C GLY A 102 8.31 4.97 -8.93
N PRO A 103 9.30 5.85 -9.22
CA PRO A 103 10.54 5.93 -8.44
C PRO A 103 10.31 6.18 -6.94
N LEU A 104 9.44 7.13 -6.57
CA LEU A 104 9.16 7.42 -5.16
C LEU A 104 8.30 6.33 -4.52
N GLY A 105 7.38 5.74 -5.28
CA GLY A 105 6.53 4.65 -4.80
C GLY A 105 7.31 3.37 -4.52
N ALA A 106 8.30 3.06 -5.35
CA ALA A 106 9.19 1.93 -5.16
C ALA A 106 10.02 2.08 -3.87
N GLU A 107 10.62 3.25 -3.65
CA GLU A 107 11.37 3.55 -2.42
C GLU A 107 10.47 3.48 -1.18
N LEU A 108 9.29 4.08 -1.23
CA LEU A 108 8.32 4.01 -0.13
C LEU A 108 7.93 2.57 0.18
N LYS A 109 7.55 1.79 -0.84
CA LYS A 109 7.18 0.37 -0.70
C LYS A 109 8.32 -0.45 -0.10
N ASN A 110 9.55 -0.24 -0.56
CA ASN A 110 10.72 -0.95 -0.05
C ASN A 110 11.02 -0.58 1.41
N ASN A 111 10.86 0.69 1.79
CA ASN A 111 11.04 1.14 3.17
C ASN A 111 10.01 0.50 4.10
N VAL A 112 8.74 0.46 3.70
CA VAL A 112 7.67 -0.19 4.47
C VAL A 112 7.94 -1.69 4.63
N LYS A 113 8.28 -2.40 3.54
CA LYS A 113 8.62 -3.82 3.57
C LYS A 113 9.79 -4.11 4.52
N ARG A 114 10.85 -3.30 4.45
CA ARG A 114 12.03 -3.45 5.29
C ARG A 114 11.71 -3.24 6.77
N GLU A 115 10.90 -2.23 7.09
CA GLU A 115 10.53 -1.96 8.47
C GLU A 115 9.62 -3.04 9.05
N TRP A 116 8.69 -3.56 8.24
CA TRP A 116 7.87 -4.72 8.59
C TRP A 116 8.75 -5.94 8.89
N TRP A 117 9.66 -6.28 7.97
CA TRP A 117 10.55 -7.43 8.12
C TRP A 117 11.47 -7.30 9.34
N ARG A 118 12.03 -6.12 9.56
CA ARG A 118 12.85 -5.84 10.74
C ARG A 118 12.05 -6.04 12.04
N THR A 119 10.81 -5.57 12.06
CA THR A 119 9.99 -5.59 13.28
C THR A 119 9.44 -6.97 13.60
N PHE A 120 8.97 -7.70 12.60
CA PHE A 120 8.34 -9.00 12.81
C PHE A 120 9.31 -10.17 12.71
N VAL A 121 10.32 -10.11 11.84
CA VAL A 121 11.26 -11.23 11.64
C VAL A 121 12.54 -11.03 12.44
N HIS A 122 13.22 -9.89 12.34
CA HIS A 122 14.53 -9.73 12.97
C HIS A 122 14.49 -9.48 14.49
N LYS A 123 13.48 -8.75 14.99
CA LYS A 123 13.38 -8.43 16.42
C LYS A 123 12.75 -9.53 17.26
N ARG A 124 12.10 -10.49 16.63
CA ARG A 124 11.34 -11.55 17.29
C ARG A 124 12.03 -12.89 17.10
N PRO A 125 12.25 -13.66 18.18
CA PRO A 125 12.89 -14.97 18.08
C PRO A 125 11.94 -16.08 17.57
N ASP A 126 10.63 -15.82 17.52
CA ASP A 126 9.58 -16.80 17.23
C ASP A 126 9.02 -16.73 15.79
N ILE A 127 9.63 -15.90 14.93
CA ILE A 127 9.21 -15.76 13.52
C ILE A 127 10.41 -16.00 12.61
N VAL A 128 10.24 -16.89 11.63
CA VAL A 128 11.27 -17.23 10.64
C VAL A 128 10.89 -16.66 9.28
N GLY A 129 11.84 -16.02 8.61
CA GLY A 129 11.66 -15.52 7.26
C GLY A 129 11.71 -16.64 6.22
N MET A 130 10.78 -16.62 5.27
CA MET A 130 10.72 -17.56 4.14
C MET A 130 10.22 -16.83 2.89
N ASP A 131 10.68 -17.27 1.72
CA ASP A 131 10.22 -16.80 0.41
C ASP A 131 9.87 -18.00 -0.48
N SER A 132 8.58 -18.19 -0.76
CA SER A 132 8.07 -19.31 -1.55
C SER A 132 7.74 -18.90 -2.99
N ALA A 133 7.66 -19.89 -3.88
CA ALA A 133 7.30 -19.67 -5.28
C ALA A 133 5.88 -19.10 -5.43
N ILE A 134 5.66 -18.33 -6.50
CA ILE A 134 4.33 -17.76 -6.84
C ILE A 134 3.46 -18.81 -7.54
N LEU A 135 4.05 -19.62 -8.42
CA LEU A 135 3.38 -20.73 -9.09
C LEU A 135 3.55 -21.99 -8.24
N MET A 136 2.42 -22.61 -7.89
CA MET A 136 2.40 -23.78 -7.02
C MET A 136 1.60 -24.92 -7.64
N ASN A 137 1.87 -26.14 -7.18
CA ASN A 137 1.20 -27.35 -7.62
C ASN A 137 -0.30 -27.30 -7.27
N PRO A 138 -1.23 -27.67 -8.17
CA PRO A 138 -2.67 -27.69 -7.90
C PRO A 138 -3.07 -28.43 -6.61
N LYS A 139 -2.33 -29.49 -6.25
CA LYS A 139 -2.61 -30.28 -5.04
C LYS A 139 -2.51 -29.46 -3.75
N THR A 140 -1.71 -28.40 -3.73
CA THR A 140 -1.64 -27.48 -2.59
C THR A 140 -2.98 -26.74 -2.38
N TRP A 141 -3.64 -26.37 -3.47
CA TRP A 141 -4.91 -25.65 -3.45
C TRP A 141 -6.11 -26.56 -3.23
N GLU A 142 -5.99 -27.83 -3.63
CA GLU A 142 -6.94 -28.89 -3.27
C GLU A 142 -6.88 -29.17 -1.76
N ALA A 143 -5.68 -29.43 -1.23
CA ALA A 143 -5.50 -29.74 0.18
C ALA A 143 -5.92 -28.60 1.12
N SER A 144 -5.79 -27.35 0.69
CA SER A 144 -6.22 -26.18 1.44
C SER A 144 -7.69 -25.80 1.21
N GLY A 145 -8.41 -26.47 0.30
CA GLY A 145 -9.81 -26.21 -0.01
C GLY A 145 -10.08 -24.98 -0.88
N HIS A 146 -9.03 -24.29 -1.36
CA HIS A 146 -9.16 -23.10 -2.22
C HIS A 146 -9.84 -23.41 -3.55
N LEU A 147 -9.66 -24.60 -4.11
CA LEU A 147 -10.31 -24.96 -5.38
C LEU A 147 -11.85 -25.00 -5.28
N GLU A 148 -12.38 -25.32 -4.10
CA GLU A 148 -13.82 -25.46 -3.85
C GLU A 148 -14.43 -24.19 -3.23
N SER A 149 -13.74 -23.60 -2.26
CA SER A 149 -14.30 -22.53 -1.42
C SER A 149 -13.93 -21.12 -1.88
N PHE A 150 -12.88 -20.94 -2.68
CA PHE A 150 -12.45 -19.62 -3.15
C PHE A 150 -13.23 -19.18 -4.41
N THR A 151 -14.56 -19.16 -4.28
CA THR A 151 -15.48 -18.85 -5.38
C THR A 151 -16.41 -17.71 -5.01
N ASP A 152 -16.58 -16.77 -5.94
CA ASP A 152 -17.58 -15.72 -5.82
C ASP A 152 -18.84 -16.13 -6.61
N PRO A 153 -20.06 -15.89 -6.09
CA PRO A 153 -21.28 -16.13 -6.83
C PRO A 153 -21.50 -15.03 -7.86
N LEU A 154 -21.27 -15.33 -9.14
CA LEU A 154 -21.48 -14.40 -10.24
C LEU A 154 -22.83 -14.63 -10.92
N VAL A 155 -23.48 -13.52 -11.28
CA VAL A 155 -24.70 -13.47 -12.11
C VAL A 155 -24.48 -12.55 -13.30
N ASP A 156 -24.99 -12.94 -14.46
CA ASP A 156 -24.94 -12.13 -15.67
C ASP A 156 -26.29 -11.45 -15.90
N CYS A 157 -26.28 -10.18 -16.30
CA CYS A 157 -27.49 -9.56 -16.81
C CYS A 157 -27.76 -10.07 -18.22
N LYS A 158 -28.92 -10.69 -18.47
CA LYS A 158 -29.26 -11.25 -19.81
C LYS A 158 -29.35 -10.19 -20.91
N GLU A 159 -29.41 -8.92 -20.53
CA GLU A 159 -29.68 -7.80 -21.43
C GLU A 159 -28.39 -7.09 -21.86
N CYS A 160 -27.53 -6.72 -20.91
CA CYS A 160 -26.25 -6.08 -21.20
C CYS A 160 -25.05 -7.04 -21.19
N LYS A 161 -25.24 -8.30 -20.74
CA LYS A 161 -24.21 -9.34 -20.60
C LYS A 161 -23.06 -8.99 -19.66
N GLU A 162 -23.20 -7.92 -18.90
CA GLU A 162 -22.27 -7.57 -17.84
C GLU A 162 -22.40 -8.53 -16.66
N ARG A 163 -21.26 -8.82 -16.03
CA ARG A 163 -21.15 -9.75 -14.91
C ARG A 163 -21.11 -8.99 -13.60
N PHE A 164 -21.84 -9.48 -12.61
CA PHE A 164 -21.90 -8.87 -11.30
C PHE A 164 -21.78 -9.92 -10.21
N ARG A 165 -21.23 -9.51 -9.07
CA ARG A 165 -21.26 -10.30 -7.84
C ARG A 165 -22.68 -10.25 -7.26
N GLY A 166 -23.35 -11.40 -7.23
CA GLY A 166 -24.78 -11.50 -6.90
C GLY A 166 -25.07 -11.19 -5.42
N ASP A 167 -24.15 -11.58 -4.54
CA ASP A 167 -24.09 -11.22 -3.13
C ASP A 167 -24.09 -9.69 -2.94
N HIS A 168 -23.17 -8.97 -3.58
CA HIS A 168 -23.06 -7.52 -3.49
C HIS A 168 -24.31 -6.77 -3.96
N LEU A 169 -24.97 -7.29 -5.00
CA LEU A 169 -26.22 -6.72 -5.51
C LEU A 169 -27.34 -6.84 -4.47
N LEU A 170 -27.41 -7.95 -3.76
CA LEU A 170 -28.38 -8.19 -2.68
C LEU A 170 -28.02 -7.37 -1.44
N GLU A 171 -26.75 -7.30 -1.04
CA GLU A 171 -26.29 -6.53 0.12
C GLU A 171 -26.65 -5.05 -0.01
N LYS A 172 -26.49 -4.48 -1.20
CA LYS A 172 -26.81 -3.07 -1.47
C LYS A 172 -28.31 -2.78 -1.35
N LYS A 173 -29.17 -3.79 -1.56
CA LYS A 173 -30.63 -3.64 -1.55
C LYS A 173 -31.26 -3.99 -0.20
N LEU A 174 -30.77 -5.06 0.44
CA LEU A 174 -31.35 -5.67 1.64
C LEU A 174 -30.55 -5.39 2.93
N GLY A 175 -29.31 -4.91 2.82
CA GLY A 175 -28.38 -4.78 3.94
C GLY A 175 -27.52 -6.03 4.18
N THR A 176 -26.37 -5.85 4.81
CA THR A 176 -25.25 -6.82 4.87
C THR A 176 -25.57 -8.13 5.61
N GLU A 177 -26.54 -8.13 6.54
CA GLU A 177 -26.82 -9.30 7.39
C GLU A 177 -27.63 -10.40 6.71
N ALA A 178 -28.35 -10.10 5.62
CA ALA A 178 -29.24 -11.06 4.96
C ALA A 178 -28.53 -11.99 3.95
N VAL A 179 -27.33 -11.62 3.48
CA VAL A 179 -26.69 -12.28 2.33
C VAL A 179 -25.78 -13.46 2.71
N VAL A 180 -25.27 -13.47 3.95
CA VAL A 180 -24.29 -14.47 4.42
C VAL A 180 -24.85 -15.90 4.49
N VAL A 181 -26.17 -16.08 4.39
CA VAL A 181 -26.86 -17.38 4.54
C VAL A 181 -27.42 -17.93 3.21
N LEU A 182 -27.24 -17.22 2.09
CA LEU A 182 -27.84 -17.63 0.82
C LEU A 182 -27.01 -18.70 0.12
N ASP A 183 -27.65 -19.82 -0.20
CA ASP A 183 -27.08 -20.81 -1.12
C ASP A 183 -27.04 -20.26 -2.55
N LEU A 184 -26.09 -20.74 -3.36
CA LEU A 184 -25.88 -20.28 -4.74
C LEU A 184 -27.19 -20.29 -5.55
N ASN A 185 -27.99 -21.34 -5.37
CA ASN A 185 -29.25 -21.55 -6.09
C ASN A 185 -30.34 -20.52 -5.71
N GLN A 186 -30.22 -19.87 -4.56
CA GLN A 186 -31.20 -18.92 -4.03
C GLN A 186 -30.91 -17.48 -4.50
N ILE A 187 -29.69 -17.20 -4.96
CA ILE A 187 -29.26 -15.84 -5.32
C ILE A 187 -30.09 -15.28 -6.49
N GLN A 188 -30.25 -16.03 -7.58
CA GLN A 188 -31.03 -15.56 -8.72
C GLN A 188 -32.52 -15.37 -8.38
N PRO A 189 -33.22 -16.33 -7.75
CA PRO A 189 -34.60 -16.13 -7.32
C PRO A 189 -34.78 -14.88 -6.45
N MET A 190 -33.86 -14.63 -5.51
CA MET A 190 -33.91 -13.45 -4.63
C MET A 190 -33.69 -12.15 -5.40
N LEU A 191 -32.74 -12.12 -6.34
CA LEU A 191 -32.51 -10.95 -7.21
C LEU A 191 -33.75 -10.59 -8.04
N MET A 192 -34.48 -11.61 -8.52
CA MET A 192 -35.71 -11.42 -9.28
C MET A 192 -36.91 -11.04 -8.40
N ALA A 193 -37.04 -11.65 -7.22
CA ALA A 193 -38.11 -11.36 -6.26
C ALA A 193 -38.03 -9.92 -5.75
N GLU A 194 -36.83 -9.47 -5.38
CA GLU A 194 -36.55 -8.12 -4.90
C GLU A 194 -36.42 -7.08 -6.03
N LYS A 195 -36.60 -7.52 -7.29
CA LYS A 195 -36.49 -6.70 -8.50
C LYS A 195 -35.21 -5.86 -8.52
N VAL A 196 -34.08 -6.46 -8.18
CA VAL A 196 -32.79 -5.77 -8.18
C VAL A 196 -32.43 -5.36 -9.60
N ALA A 197 -32.36 -4.05 -9.83
CA ALA A 197 -32.04 -3.46 -11.12
C ALA A 197 -30.54 -3.57 -11.42
N CYS A 198 -30.20 -3.94 -12.65
CA CYS A 198 -28.83 -3.93 -13.13
C CYS A 198 -28.25 -2.50 -13.03
N PRO A 199 -27.06 -2.30 -12.41
CA PRO A 199 -26.43 -0.99 -12.31
C PRO A 199 -26.14 -0.32 -13.66
N THR A 200 -25.96 -1.12 -14.72
CA THR A 200 -25.57 -0.61 -16.05
C THR A 200 -26.78 -0.29 -16.92
N CYS A 201 -27.83 -1.14 -16.92
CA CYS A 201 -28.95 -1.02 -17.85
C CYS A 201 -30.34 -0.87 -17.20
N GLY A 202 -30.43 -0.96 -15.86
CA GLY A 202 -31.68 -0.79 -15.11
C GLY A 202 -32.68 -1.94 -15.21
N LYS A 203 -32.42 -2.99 -16.00
CA LYS A 203 -33.29 -4.16 -16.14
C LYS A 203 -33.03 -5.20 -15.03
N CYS A 204 -34.03 -5.99 -14.68
CA CYS A 204 -33.97 -6.98 -13.58
C CYS A 204 -33.99 -8.43 -14.10
N ASN A 205 -33.26 -8.70 -15.19
CA ASN A 205 -33.23 -10.01 -15.84
C ASN A 205 -31.86 -10.66 -15.67
N TRP A 206 -31.77 -11.64 -14.77
CA TRP A 206 -30.52 -12.26 -14.31
C TRP A 206 -30.42 -13.72 -14.76
N THR A 207 -29.20 -14.21 -14.99
CA THR A 207 -28.92 -15.64 -15.15
C THR A 207 -28.87 -16.35 -13.80
N GLU A 208 -28.88 -17.67 -13.83
CA GLU A 208 -28.53 -18.49 -12.67
C GLU A 208 -27.15 -18.09 -12.16
N ALA A 209 -27.00 -18.09 -10.83
CA ALA A 209 -25.72 -17.79 -10.20
C ALA A 209 -24.77 -18.97 -10.40
N LYS A 210 -23.53 -18.67 -10.78
CA LYS A 210 -22.47 -19.66 -10.96
C LYS A 210 -21.30 -19.31 -10.06
N GLN A 211 -20.69 -20.32 -9.47
CA GLN A 211 -19.43 -20.17 -8.78
C GLN A 211 -18.34 -19.88 -9.81
N PHE A 212 -17.60 -18.80 -9.59
CA PHE A 212 -16.42 -18.49 -10.38
C PHE A 212 -15.20 -18.56 -9.46
N ASN A 213 -14.27 -19.45 -9.79
CA ASN A 213 -13.02 -19.55 -9.05
C ASN A 213 -12.18 -18.30 -9.33
N MET A 214 -11.78 -17.62 -8.26
CA MET A 214 -11.05 -16.35 -8.32
C MET A 214 -9.53 -16.55 -8.46
N MET A 215 -9.04 -17.79 -8.44
CA MET A 215 -7.63 -18.09 -8.66
C MET A 215 -7.25 -17.96 -10.14
N PHE A 216 -6.10 -17.32 -10.39
CA PHE A 216 -5.54 -17.26 -11.73
C PHE A 216 -4.87 -18.57 -12.11
N LYS A 217 -5.50 -19.28 -13.05
CA LYS A 217 -4.97 -20.50 -13.67
C LYS A 217 -4.03 -20.14 -14.83
N THR A 218 -2.91 -20.85 -14.91
CA THR A 218 -2.01 -20.85 -16.07
C THR A 218 -1.52 -22.27 -16.35
N PHE A 219 -0.80 -22.47 -17.44
CA PHE A 219 -0.25 -23.75 -17.82
C PHE A 219 1.27 -23.69 -17.90
N GLN A 220 1.94 -24.70 -17.38
CA GLN A 220 3.39 -24.86 -17.39
C GLN A 220 3.76 -26.01 -18.32
N GLY A 221 4.38 -25.70 -19.45
CA GLY A 221 4.82 -26.69 -20.43
C GLY A 221 5.34 -26.01 -21.70
N THR A 222 6.12 -26.74 -22.51
CA THR A 222 6.66 -26.23 -23.78
C THR A 222 5.72 -26.46 -24.96
N THR A 223 4.80 -27.41 -24.85
CA THR A 223 3.82 -27.76 -25.88
C THR A 223 2.42 -27.72 -25.26
N ASP A 224 1.44 -27.22 -26.01
CA ASP A 224 0.05 -27.08 -25.54
C ASP A 224 -0.53 -28.40 -25.00
N ASP A 225 -0.19 -29.53 -25.64
CA ASP A 225 -0.72 -30.87 -25.32
C ASP A 225 -0.12 -31.52 -24.05
N SER A 226 1.02 -31.03 -23.53
CA SER A 226 1.69 -31.59 -22.34
C SER A 226 1.75 -30.60 -21.17
N SER A 227 0.97 -29.53 -21.28
CA SER A 227 1.01 -28.43 -20.34
C SER A 227 0.37 -28.82 -19.00
N THR A 228 1.15 -28.73 -17.92
CA THR A 228 0.69 -29.00 -16.56
C THR A 228 -0.02 -27.77 -16.03
N GLU A 229 -1.26 -27.94 -15.57
CA GLU A 229 -2.02 -26.87 -14.94
C GLU A 229 -1.35 -26.42 -13.64
N VAL A 230 -1.21 -25.11 -13.47
CA VAL A 230 -0.66 -24.47 -12.26
C VAL A 230 -1.43 -23.18 -11.95
N TYR A 231 -1.36 -22.74 -10.70
CA TYR A 231 -2.08 -21.55 -10.25
C TYR A 231 -1.12 -20.51 -9.69
N LEU A 232 -1.44 -19.23 -9.89
CA LEU A 232 -0.82 -18.16 -9.11
C LEU A 232 -1.44 -18.18 -7.72
N ARG A 233 -0.59 -18.17 -6.69
CA ARG A 233 -1.04 -18.18 -5.30
C ARG A 233 -2.00 -17.01 -4.99
N PRO A 234 -3.20 -17.25 -4.45
CA PRO A 234 -4.11 -16.18 -4.00
C PRO A 234 -3.66 -15.56 -2.67
N GLU A 235 -2.81 -16.26 -1.92
CA GLU A 235 -2.23 -15.83 -0.65
C GLU A 235 -0.80 -16.41 -0.47
N THR A 236 -0.10 -16.05 0.60
CA THR A 236 1.29 -16.50 0.86
C THR A 236 1.40 -17.54 1.98
N ALA A 237 0.30 -18.09 2.49
CA ALA A 237 0.30 -18.95 3.68
C ALA A 237 0.62 -20.43 3.43
N GLN A 238 0.32 -20.93 2.23
CA GLN A 238 0.54 -22.33 1.83
C GLN A 238 2.00 -22.62 1.52
#